data_AF-A0A0W0ZRH6-F1
#
_entry.id   AF-A0A0W0ZRH6-F1
#
_cell.length_a   1.000
_cell.length_b   1.000
_cell.length_c   1.000
_cell.angle_alpha   90.00
_cell.angle_beta   90.00
_cell.angle_gamma   90.00
#
_symmetry.space_group_name_H-M   'P 1'
#
loop_
_entity.id
_entity.type
_entity.pdbx_description
1 polymer ?
#
loop_
_entity_poly.entity_id
_entity_poly.type
_entity_poly.pdbx_seq_one_letter_code
_entity_poly.pdbx_strand_id
1 'polypeptide(L)'
;MARTMTVDLGSELRDYVQFLVDSGDYRSNSEVLRESLRLLREKQAASKLEQLRHLIDEGEGSGDPLMWNAEEFLERMKKAPHAK
;
A
#
# COMPACT_ATOMS: atom_id res chain seq x y z
N MET A 1 9.00 -21.52 -16.37
CA MET A 1 9.75 -20.68 -17.32
C MET A 1 9.64 -19.23 -16.88
N ALA A 2 10.73 -18.45 -16.92
CA ALA A 2 10.66 -17.02 -16.64
C ALA A 2 9.80 -16.35 -17.73
N ARG A 3 8.76 -15.61 -17.34
CA ARG A 3 7.98 -14.77 -18.28
C ARG A 3 8.76 -13.48 -18.49
N THR A 4 9.13 -13.20 -19.74
CA THR A 4 9.68 -11.90 -20.13
C THR A 4 8.57 -10.86 -20.10
N MET A 5 8.87 -9.70 -19.53
CA MET A 5 7.99 -8.54 -19.49
C MET A 5 8.74 -7.34 -20.04
N THR A 6 8.18 -6.68 -21.04
CA THR A 6 8.71 -5.42 -21.56
C THR A 6 8.05 -4.28 -20.79
N VAL A 7 8.86 -3.36 -20.30
CA VAL A 7 8.43 -2.19 -19.53
C VAL A 7 9.19 -0.97 -20.01
N ASP A 8 8.51 0.17 -20.10
CA ASP A 8 9.15 1.46 -20.31
C ASP A 8 9.21 2.21 -18.98
N LEU A 9 10.42 2.65 -18.61
CA LEU A 9 10.72 3.29 -17.33
C LEU A 9 10.88 4.81 -17.46
N GLY A 10 10.86 5.35 -18.68
CA GLY A 10 11.33 6.72 -18.94
C GLY A 10 12.86 6.82 -18.90
N SER A 11 13.40 8.00 -19.20
CA SER A 11 14.85 8.22 -19.32
C SER A 11 15.58 8.18 -17.97
N GLU A 12 15.08 8.88 -16.96
CA GLU A 12 15.72 8.99 -15.65
C GLU A 12 15.93 7.63 -14.97
N LEU A 13 14.87 6.82 -14.87
CA LEU A 13 14.96 5.49 -14.25
C LEU A 13 15.78 4.52 -15.10
N ARG A 14 15.80 4.69 -16.42
CA ARG A 14 16.63 3.86 -17.30
C ARG A 14 18.12 4.12 -17.06
N ASP A 15 18.51 5.38 -16.95
CA ASP A 15 19.89 5.78 -16.67
C ASP A 15 20.33 5.30 -15.28
N TYR A 16 19.43 5.40 -14.28
CA TYR A 16 19.70 4.89 -12.93
C TYR A 16 19.85 3.36 -12.90
N VAL A 17 18.98 2.62 -13.58
CA VAL A 17 19.11 1.15 -13.68
C VAL A 17 20.41 0.76 -14.38
N GLN A 18 20.79 1.48 -15.44
CA GLN A 18 22.05 1.24 -16.14
C GLN A 18 23.25 1.49 -15.22
N PHE A 19 23.26 2.60 -14.49
CA PHE A 19 24.29 2.92 -13.51
C PHE A 19 24.46 1.81 -12.44
N LEU A 20 23.36 1.27 -11.92
CA LEU A 20 23.38 0.18 -10.92
C LEU A 20 23.92 -1.15 -11.47
N VAL A 21 23.76 -1.40 -12.77
CA VAL A 21 24.35 -2.57 -13.41
C VAL A 21 25.83 -2.33 -13.70
N ASP A 22 26.18 -1.12 -14.16
CA ASP A 22 27.56 -0.74 -14.46
C ASP A 22 28.44 -0.65 -13.20
N SER A 23 27.86 -0.33 -12.04
CA SER A 23 28.55 -0.37 -10.74
C SER A 23 28.97 -1.79 -10.33
N GLY A 24 28.35 -2.82 -10.94
CA GLY A 24 28.57 -4.22 -10.61
C GLY A 24 27.71 -4.73 -9.45
N ASP A 25 26.87 -3.89 -8.84
CA ASP A 25 25.97 -4.29 -7.75
C ASP A 25 24.87 -5.25 -8.24
N TYR A 26 24.52 -5.18 -9.53
CA TYR A 26 23.52 -6.03 -10.16
C TYR A 26 24.02 -6.61 -11.48
N ARG A 27 23.63 -7.85 -11.80
CA ARG A 27 24.05 -8.55 -13.02
C ARG A 27 23.18 -8.23 -14.24
N SER A 28 22.01 -7.62 -14.03
CA SER A 28 21.09 -7.25 -15.12
C SER A 28 20.02 -6.27 -14.67
N ASN A 29 19.45 -5.53 -15.64
CA ASN A 29 18.29 -4.66 -15.44
C ASN A 29 17.09 -5.42 -14.82
N SER A 30 16.91 -6.67 -15.21
CA SER A 30 15.84 -7.52 -14.67
C SER A 30 16.04 -7.86 -13.19
N GLU A 31 17.29 -7.92 -12.71
CA GLU A 31 17.60 -8.12 -11.29
C GLU A 31 17.27 -6.87 -10.49
N VAL A 32 17.68 -5.69 -10.98
CA VAL A 32 17.35 -4.38 -10.37
C VAL A 32 15.83 -4.22 -10.22
N LEU A 33 15.07 -4.51 -11.29
CA LEU A 33 13.61 -4.35 -11.28
C LEU A 33 12.92 -5.32 -10.31
N ARG A 34 13.37 -6.58 -10.24
CA ARG A 34 12.81 -7.55 -9.28
C ARG A 34 13.03 -7.11 -7.85
N GLU A 35 14.23 -6.62 -7.53
CA GLU A 35 14.55 -6.17 -6.18
C GLU A 35 13.78 -4.90 -5.82
N SER A 36 13.71 -3.95 -6.74
CA SER A 36 12.93 -2.71 -6.58
C SER A 36 11.45 -2.99 -6.29
N LEU A 37 10.85 -3.94 -7.01
CA LEU A 37 9.45 -4.33 -6.79
C LEU A 37 9.24 -5.10 -5.48
N ARG A 38 10.21 -5.90 -5.04
CA ARG A 38 10.17 -6.55 -3.72
C ARG A 38 10.17 -5.50 -2.61
N LEU A 39 11.09 -4.54 -2.69
CA LEU A 39 11.18 -3.44 -1.73
C LEU A 39 9.90 -2.58 -1.71
N LEU A 40 9.34 -2.28 -2.88
CA LEU A 40 8.07 -1.55 -2.98
C LEU A 40 6.93 -2.29 -2.26
N ARG A 41 6.82 -3.60 -2.49
CA ARG A 41 5.80 -4.43 -1.83
C ARG A 41 5.96 -4.42 -0.31
N GLU A 42 7.19 -4.51 0.19
CA GLU A 42 7.48 -4.48 1.63
C GLU A 42 7.12 -3.12 2.24
N LYS A 43 7.50 -2.00 1.59
CA LYS A 43 7.11 -0.65 2.02
C LYS A 43 5.59 -0.48 2.08
N GLN A 44 4.87 -0.96 1.07
CA GLN A 44 3.42 -0.91 1.05
C GLN A 44 2.78 -1.76 2.16
N ALA A 45 3.32 -2.95 2.44
CA ALA A 45 2.84 -3.80 3.52
C ALA A 45 3.07 -3.15 4.90
N ALA A 46 4.25 -2.55 5.12
CA ALA A 46 4.57 -1.84 6.34
C ALA A 46 3.66 -0.62 6.55
N SER A 47 3.45 0.20 5.51
CA SER A 47 2.55 1.36 5.57
C SER A 47 1.10 0.95 5.86
N LYS A 48 0.61 -0.12 5.24
CA LYS A 48 -0.75 -0.63 5.52
C LYS A 48 -0.89 -1.14 6.95
N LEU A 49 0.14 -1.81 7.47
CA LEU A 49 0.14 -2.28 8.87
C LEU A 49 0.12 -1.11 9.85
N GLU A 50 0.89 -0.06 9.58
CA GLU A 50 0.91 1.17 10.37
C GLU A 50 -0.46 1.86 10.36
N GLN A 51 -1.10 1.97 9.19
CA GLN A 51 -2.46 2.50 9.07
C GLN A 51 -3.47 1.67 9.89
N LEU A 52 -3.38 0.34 9.84
CA LEU A 52 -4.26 -0.52 10.62
C LEU A 52 -4.05 -0.33 12.13
N ARG A 53 -2.80 -0.21 12.58
CA ARG A 53 -2.49 0.08 13.99
C ARG A 53 -3.08 1.41 14.43
N HIS A 54 -2.88 2.46 13.64
CA HIS A 54 -3.47 3.78 13.93
C HIS A 54 -4.99 3.72 14.04
N LEU A 55 -5.68 3.01 13.15
CA LEU A 55 -7.14 2.88 13.21
C LEU A 55 -7.62 2.08 14.44
N ILE A 56 -6.83 1.10 14.90
CA ILE A 56 -7.12 0.38 16.14
C ILE A 56 -6.94 1.32 17.34
N ASP A 57 -5.81 2.04 17.41
CA ASP A 57 -5.52 2.99 18.49
C ASP A 57 -6.59 4.10 18.56
N GLU A 58 -7.04 4.60 17.40
CA GLU A 58 -8.15 5.55 17.31
C GLU A 58 -9.47 4.95 17.82
N GLY A 59 -9.75 3.68 17.48
CA GLY A 59 -10.90 2.95 17.98
C GLY A 59 -10.86 2.72 19.49
N GLU A 60 -9.71 2.30 20.03
CA GLU A 60 -9.50 2.11 21.47
C GLU A 60 -9.56 3.43 22.25
N GLY A 61 -9.08 4.53 21.64
CA GLY A 61 -9.16 5.88 22.19
C GLY A 61 -10.54 6.54 22.05
N SER A 62 -11.48 5.94 21.31
CA SER A 62 -12.80 6.54 21.03
C SER A 62 -13.78 6.51 22.21
N GLY A 63 -13.38 5.87 23.32
CA GLY A 63 -14.17 5.76 24.55
C GLY A 63 -14.73 4.37 24.78
N ASP A 64 -15.63 4.24 25.76
CA ASP A 64 -16.17 2.94 26.13
C ASP A 64 -17.07 2.34 25.03
N PRO A 65 -16.93 1.04 24.72
CA PRO A 65 -17.80 0.36 23.78
C PRO A 65 -19.27 0.45 24.22
N LEU A 66 -20.12 0.95 23.32
CA LEU A 66 -21.57 1.01 23.54
C LEU A 66 -22.23 -0.28 23.04
N MET A 67 -23.32 -0.69 23.70
CA MET A 67 -24.18 -1.75 23.17
C MET A 67 -24.73 -1.32 21.81
N TRP A 68 -24.47 -2.12 20.77
CA TRP A 68 -24.82 -1.81 19.39
C TRP A 68 -25.92 -2.73 18.86
N ASN A 69 -26.96 -2.14 18.27
CA ASN A 69 -28.05 -2.84 17.60
C ASN A 69 -28.14 -2.41 16.13
N ALA A 70 -28.06 -3.39 15.22
CA ALA A 70 -28.06 -3.15 13.79
C ALA A 70 -29.37 -2.52 13.27
N GLU A 71 -30.53 -2.95 13.79
CA GLU A 71 -31.85 -2.49 13.35
C GLU A 71 -32.08 -1.02 13.75
N GLU A 72 -31.76 -0.68 14.99
CA GLU A 72 -31.84 0.70 15.50
C GLU A 72 -30.90 1.65 14.74
N PHE A 73 -29.69 1.18 14.43
CA PHE A 73 -28.73 1.93 13.64
C PHE A 73 -29.25 2.22 12.22
N LEU A 74 -29.80 1.21 11.54
CA LEU A 74 -30.34 1.36 10.19
C LEU A 74 -31.55 2.31 10.16
N GLU A 75 -32.45 2.20 11.13
CA GLU A 75 -33.59 3.11 11.26
C GLU A 75 -33.15 4.55 11.52
N ARG A 76 -32.08 4.77 12.30
CA ARG A 76 -31.47 6.10 12.48
C ARG A 76 -30.88 6.64 11.17
N MET A 77 -30.13 5.81 10.44
CA MET A 77 -29.47 6.23 9.18
C MET A 77 -30.48 6.55 8.08
N LYS A 78 -31.60 5.83 7.99
CA LYS A 78 -32.69 6.13 7.03
C LYS A 78 -33.43 7.43 7.36
N LYS A 79 -33.53 7.79 8.65
CA LYS A 79 -34.19 9.02 9.11
C LYS A 79 -33.29 10.25 9.05
N ALA A 80 -31.97 10.07 9.06
CA ALA A 80 -31.03 11.17 8.86
C ALA A 80 -31.17 11.69 7.42
N PRO A 81 -31.52 12.98 7.21
CA PRO A 81 -31.52 13.54 5.87
C PRO A 81 -30.10 13.46 5.32
N HIS A 82 -29.95 12.98 4.07
CA HIS A 82 -28.66 12.96 3.39
C HIS A 82 -28.00 14.34 3.50
N ALA A 83 -26.93 14.44 4.30
CA ALA A 83 -26.08 15.62 4.32
C ALA A 83 -25.48 15.73 2.91
N LYS A 84 -25.85 16.80 2.19
CA LYS A 84 -25.27 17.16 0.89
C LYS A 84 -23.82 17.56 1.03
#